data_AF-A0A1Y2VBL1-F1
#
_entry.id   AF-A0A1Y2VBL1-F1
#
_cell.length_a   1.000
_cell.length_b   1.000
_cell.length_c   1.000
_cell.angle_alpha   90.00
_cell.angle_beta   90.00
_cell.angle_gamma   90.00
#
_symmetry.space_group_name_H-M   'P 1'
#
loop_
_entity.id
_entity.type
_entity.pdbx_description
1 polymer ?
#
loop_
_entity_poly.entity_id
_entity_poly.type
_entity_poly.pdbx_seq_one_letter_code
_entity_poly.pdbx_strand_id
1 'polypeptide(L)'
;MALWQRKVPSTRRQTAALLLACSASLFLLLIWDYRVLPSHSRDTRTSFAPHRASPEVQAPPQVPALLQQQQQGPNSDQDTDVDLSSVRAHFIVWPLRRVCAESTYVPGLTFLCDNNSGGPGNIRNYILTCLRYAVDAGATAIVLPRIRTRSPSDPANLFRDYQSFGYMFDEAHFRKAMVDACPRITVYAGIEDIPGARMKAQREGRTIDKIVERVTPKHFGGSRSGCDQRDPNRYTDQFGAAFREWIRSSAAERVWAPPNDVDNPRLIRFSWGVLWDWPVYRDGPEFAATFGGLLKIREDILEIADAIVAAMRTLAGSTRGTEAAAGQSFLGVHLRTEADALSQWPSYENQTKNYLREAASQGYQGRAAYLASGNETETRKFGREAMASLQLDVKSKYDLLEGRDEELEKLRALSWDQQALVDFAVLLNCDYFVGVSPSSFSINVALKRHLKEEGLYTRPWKVGGRGDGRSWLVGRYDRYWEDWLFMFDATPSTANSKACIVALHITFEDILYHLFIIGILDFATSPPPCTEPDEDTRGSTKVL
;
A
#
# COMPACT_ATOMS: atom_id res chain seq x y z
N MET A 1 13.33 44.06 75.52
CA MET A 1 12.02 43.75 76.12
C MET A 1 10.94 43.94 75.06
N ALA A 2 10.13 42.89 74.80
CA ALA A 2 8.83 42.82 74.10
C ALA A 2 8.62 43.67 72.81
N LEU A 3 8.61 43.03 71.62
CA LEU A 3 7.44 42.52 70.87
C LEU A 3 6.62 43.59 70.12
N TRP A 4 6.75 43.62 68.79
CA TRP A 4 5.71 44.06 67.86
C TRP A 4 5.71 43.15 66.62
N GLN A 5 4.64 42.36 66.45
CA GLN A 5 4.38 41.54 65.26
C GLN A 5 3.65 42.38 64.21
N ARG A 6 4.13 42.37 62.96
CA ARG A 6 3.33 42.71 61.77
C ARG A 6 3.10 41.43 60.94
N LYS A 7 1.82 41.10 60.72
CA LYS A 7 1.34 39.98 59.88
C LYS A 7 1.55 40.29 58.39
N VAL A 8 2.12 39.34 57.65
CA VAL A 8 2.16 39.31 56.18
C VAL A 8 1.02 38.39 55.67
N PRO A 9 0.26 38.75 54.62
CA PRO A 9 -0.87 37.94 54.13
C PRO A 9 -0.39 36.70 53.34
N SER A 10 -1.14 35.60 53.44
CA SER A 10 -0.79 34.32 52.81
C SER A 10 -1.02 34.31 51.28
N THR A 11 -0.14 33.58 50.60
CA THR A 11 -0.02 33.33 49.15
C THR A 11 -1.29 32.77 48.46
N ARG A 12 -2.33 32.39 49.23
CA ARG A 12 -3.62 31.93 48.69
C ARG A 12 -4.50 33.06 48.15
N ARG A 13 -4.34 34.31 48.63
CA ARG A 13 -5.18 35.44 48.17
C ARG A 13 -4.71 36.01 46.82
N GLN A 14 -3.43 35.87 46.48
CA GLN A 14 -2.88 36.36 45.20
C GLN A 14 -3.22 35.45 44.03
N THR A 15 -3.26 34.13 44.25
CA THR A 15 -3.64 33.14 43.21
C THR A 15 -5.13 33.19 42.86
N ALA A 16 -6.00 33.46 43.83
CA ALA A 16 -7.43 33.63 43.57
C ALA A 16 -7.75 34.90 42.75
N ALA A 17 -7.01 35.99 42.97
CA ALA A 17 -7.21 37.24 42.23
C ALA A 17 -6.79 37.12 40.75
N LEU A 18 -5.72 36.37 40.46
CA LEU A 18 -5.25 36.12 39.10
C LEU A 18 -6.20 35.22 38.29
N LEU A 19 -6.80 34.21 38.92
CA LEU A 19 -7.79 33.33 38.26
C LEU A 19 -9.11 34.05 37.94
N LEU A 20 -9.54 34.99 38.78
CA LEU A 20 -10.72 35.83 38.53
C LEU A 20 -10.50 36.84 37.40
N ALA A 21 -9.28 37.38 37.25
CA ALA A 21 -8.95 38.31 36.16
C ALA A 21 -8.89 37.61 34.80
N CYS A 22 -8.36 36.39 34.72
CA CYS A 22 -8.30 35.61 33.48
C CYS A 22 -9.69 35.13 33.01
N SER A 23 -10.58 34.77 33.94
CA SER A 23 -11.94 34.34 33.61
C SER A 23 -12.84 35.50 33.15
N ALA A 24 -12.70 36.69 33.73
CA ALA A 24 -13.40 37.89 33.27
C ALA A 24 -12.97 38.31 31.84
N SER A 25 -11.69 38.11 31.49
CA SER A 25 -11.16 38.45 30.16
C SER A 25 -11.66 37.49 29.08
N LEU A 26 -11.81 36.20 29.39
CA LEU A 26 -12.38 35.21 28.47
C LEU A 26 -13.89 35.47 28.21
N PHE A 27 -14.61 35.93 29.23
CA PHE A 27 -16.04 36.21 29.13
C PHE A 27 -16.33 37.47 28.28
N LEU A 28 -15.45 38.47 28.33
CA LEU A 28 -15.55 39.67 27.49
C LEU A 28 -15.26 39.39 26.01
N LEU A 29 -14.35 38.46 25.69
CA LEU A 29 -14.07 38.02 24.32
C LEU A 29 -15.24 37.24 23.71
N LEU A 30 -15.89 36.37 24.50
CA LEU A 30 -17.09 35.64 24.05
C LEU A 30 -18.29 36.57 23.80
N ILE A 31 -18.44 37.64 24.59
CA ILE A 31 -19.50 38.65 24.37
C ILE A 31 -19.21 39.50 23.13
N TRP A 32 -17.93 39.75 22.80
CA TRP A 32 -17.55 40.47 21.58
C TRP A 32 -17.85 39.66 20.31
N ASP A 33 -17.50 38.37 20.28
CA ASP A 33 -17.77 37.50 19.13
C ASP A 33 -19.27 37.28 18.88
N TYR A 34 -20.09 37.27 19.92
CA TYR A 34 -21.53 37.07 19.78
C TYR A 34 -22.29 38.33 19.29
N ARG A 35 -21.67 39.51 19.30
CA ARG A 35 -22.32 40.78 18.92
C ARG A 35 -21.94 41.32 17.54
N VAL A 36 -21.00 40.69 16.82
CA VAL A 36 -20.46 41.23 15.54
C VAL A 36 -20.77 40.36 14.32
N LEU A 37 -21.51 39.25 14.45
CA LEU A 37 -21.96 38.46 13.30
C LEU A 37 -23.44 38.72 12.97
N PRO A 38 -23.77 39.25 11.77
CA PRO A 38 -25.16 39.35 11.34
C PRO A 38 -25.72 37.96 11.01
N SER A 39 -26.87 37.65 11.62
CA SER A 39 -27.67 36.48 11.30
C SER A 39 -28.27 36.60 9.90
N HIS A 40 -27.97 35.68 8.99
CA HIS A 40 -28.79 35.48 7.79
C HIS A 40 -29.58 34.18 7.91
N SER A 41 -30.89 34.33 8.10
CA SER A 41 -31.88 33.26 8.00
C SER A 41 -32.22 32.96 6.53
N ARG A 42 -32.78 31.76 6.36
CA ARG A 42 -33.31 31.11 5.17
C ARG A 42 -34.25 31.95 4.29
N ASP A 43 -34.39 31.39 3.08
CA ASP A 43 -35.49 31.47 2.10
C ASP A 43 -35.45 32.58 1.05
N THR A 44 -35.13 32.20 -0.19
CA THR A 44 -35.92 32.63 -1.36
C THR A 44 -35.79 31.65 -2.54
N ARG A 45 -36.93 31.11 -2.98
CA ARG A 45 -37.16 30.56 -4.33
C ARG A 45 -37.21 31.71 -5.34
N THR A 46 -36.48 31.59 -6.45
CA THR A 46 -36.75 32.31 -7.72
C THR A 46 -36.13 31.47 -8.85
N SER A 47 -36.92 30.70 -9.61
CA SER A 47 -37.51 31.07 -10.91
C SER A 47 -36.54 31.79 -11.84
N PHE A 48 -36.02 31.05 -12.83
CA PHE A 48 -35.32 31.61 -13.98
C PHE A 48 -36.15 31.36 -15.24
N ALA A 49 -36.60 32.44 -15.85
CA ALA A 49 -37.10 32.50 -17.22
C ALA A 49 -36.09 33.29 -18.09
N PRO A 50 -36.08 33.08 -19.42
CA PRO A 50 -34.86 33.13 -20.22
C PRO A 50 -34.64 34.48 -20.92
N HIS A 51 -33.37 34.87 -21.10
CA HIS A 51 -33.00 35.97 -21.99
C HIS A 51 -32.05 35.51 -23.11
N ARG A 52 -32.66 35.50 -24.31
CA ARG A 52 -32.24 36.06 -25.61
C ARG A 52 -30.78 35.93 -26.09
N ALA A 53 -30.72 35.35 -27.30
CA ALA A 53 -29.61 35.10 -28.21
C ALA A 53 -28.74 36.29 -28.65
N SER A 54 -27.48 35.98 -28.98
CA SER A 54 -26.71 36.36 -30.21
C SER A 54 -25.30 35.72 -30.15
N PRO A 55 -24.50 35.68 -31.24
CA PRO A 55 -24.69 34.90 -32.46
C PRO A 55 -23.57 33.85 -32.71
N GLU A 56 -23.96 32.88 -33.53
CA GLU A 56 -23.22 31.87 -34.30
C GLU A 56 -21.69 32.05 -34.48
N VAL A 57 -20.91 31.09 -33.97
CA VAL A 57 -19.52 30.84 -34.40
C VAL A 57 -19.49 29.50 -35.12
N GLN A 58 -19.10 29.54 -36.40
CA GLN A 58 -19.06 28.41 -37.32
C GLN A 58 -18.09 27.32 -36.88
N ALA A 59 -18.53 26.07 -36.93
CA ALA A 59 -17.70 24.89 -36.72
C ALA A 59 -16.83 24.58 -37.96
N PRO A 60 -15.61 24.03 -37.78
CA PRO A 60 -14.76 23.61 -38.89
C PRO A 60 -15.28 22.34 -39.58
N PRO A 61 -14.89 22.08 -40.85
CA PRO A 61 -15.52 21.08 -41.70
C PRO A 61 -15.23 19.64 -41.27
N GLN A 62 -16.23 18.78 -41.48
CA GLN A 62 -16.21 17.34 -41.19
C GLN A 62 -15.24 16.58 -42.09
N VAL A 63 -14.45 15.69 -41.48
CA VAL A 63 -13.60 14.69 -42.16
C VAL A 63 -14.50 13.55 -42.69
N PRO A 64 -14.28 13.00 -43.90
CA PRO A 64 -15.19 12.03 -44.54
C PRO A 64 -15.38 10.72 -43.76
N ALA A 65 -16.61 10.19 -43.85
CA ALA A 65 -17.19 9.07 -43.11
C ALA A 65 -16.59 7.66 -43.32
N LEU A 66 -15.31 7.54 -43.68
CA LEU A 66 -14.63 6.26 -43.91
C LEU A 66 -13.72 5.80 -42.75
N LEU A 67 -13.67 6.56 -41.65
CA LEU A 67 -12.92 6.20 -40.43
C LEU A 67 -13.82 5.80 -39.24
N GLN A 68 -15.15 5.76 -39.41
CA GLN A 68 -16.10 5.49 -38.31
C GLN A 68 -16.40 4.01 -38.05
N GLN A 69 -15.81 3.07 -38.80
CA GLN A 69 -16.05 1.63 -38.59
C GLN A 69 -14.98 0.88 -37.77
N GLN A 70 -14.03 1.58 -37.12
CA GLN A 70 -13.06 0.94 -36.22
C GLN A 70 -12.98 1.54 -34.80
N GLN A 71 -13.94 2.37 -34.40
CA GLN A 71 -14.10 2.82 -33.01
C GLN A 71 -15.40 2.27 -32.40
N GLN A 72 -15.51 0.94 -32.32
CA GLN A 72 -16.30 0.35 -31.24
C GLN A 72 -15.38 0.24 -30.02
N GLY A 73 -15.39 1.29 -29.19
CA GLY A 73 -14.88 1.19 -27.83
C GLY A 73 -15.70 0.13 -27.06
N PRO A 74 -15.12 -0.52 -26.03
CA PRO A 74 -15.86 -1.44 -25.19
C PRO A 74 -17.05 -0.69 -24.56
N ASN A 75 -18.23 -1.34 -24.54
CA ASN A 75 -19.45 -0.86 -23.90
C ASN A 75 -19.13 -0.32 -22.49
N SER A 76 -19.14 1.00 -22.32
CA SER A 76 -18.76 1.66 -21.06
C SER A 76 -19.73 1.39 -19.90
N ASP A 77 -20.93 0.89 -20.19
CA ASP A 77 -21.96 0.60 -19.18
C ASP A 77 -21.89 -0.81 -18.58
N GLN A 78 -21.05 -1.73 -19.11
CA GLN A 78 -20.93 -3.10 -18.57
C GLN A 78 -19.73 -3.32 -17.66
N ASP A 79 -18.70 -2.47 -17.71
CA ASP A 79 -17.46 -2.63 -16.90
C ASP A 79 -17.55 -1.91 -15.53
N THR A 80 -18.58 -1.10 -15.27
CA THR A 80 -18.74 -0.35 -14.01
C THR A 80 -19.28 -1.17 -12.85
N ASP A 81 -20.03 -2.26 -13.11
CA ASP A 81 -20.71 -3.09 -12.09
C ASP A 81 -19.96 -4.41 -11.81
N VAL A 82 -18.64 -4.42 -11.98
CA VAL A 82 -17.81 -5.60 -11.68
C VAL A 82 -17.35 -5.52 -10.23
N ASP A 83 -17.70 -6.52 -9.40
CA ASP A 83 -17.15 -6.66 -8.04
C ASP A 83 -15.68 -7.08 -8.10
N LEU A 84 -14.82 -6.08 -8.19
CA LEU A 84 -13.37 -6.25 -8.17
C LEU A 84 -12.83 -6.60 -6.77
N SER A 85 -13.64 -6.63 -5.71
CA SER A 85 -13.19 -7.09 -4.39
C SER A 85 -13.10 -8.61 -4.28
N SER A 86 -13.80 -9.33 -5.16
CA SER A 86 -13.72 -10.78 -5.23
C SER A 86 -12.31 -11.25 -5.61
N VAL A 87 -11.85 -12.31 -4.93
CA VAL A 87 -10.60 -13.02 -5.28
C VAL A 87 -10.70 -13.71 -6.64
N ARG A 88 -11.93 -14.02 -7.08
CA ARG A 88 -12.26 -14.65 -8.36
C ARG A 88 -12.66 -13.64 -9.45
N ALA A 89 -12.56 -12.34 -9.17
CA ALA A 89 -12.86 -11.30 -10.14
C ALA A 89 -12.07 -11.50 -11.44
N HIS A 90 -12.74 -11.33 -12.58
CA HIS A 90 -12.10 -11.43 -13.88
C HIS A 90 -11.07 -10.31 -14.06
N PHE A 91 -9.94 -10.62 -14.72
CA PHE A 91 -8.93 -9.61 -15.01
C PHE A 91 -9.40 -8.68 -16.14
N ILE A 92 -9.59 -7.41 -15.82
CA ILE A 92 -9.90 -6.37 -16.80
C ILE A 92 -8.60 -5.94 -17.47
N VAL A 93 -8.46 -6.27 -18.75
CA VAL A 93 -7.20 -6.21 -19.49
C VAL A 93 -6.83 -4.80 -19.99
N TRP A 94 -7.84 -3.99 -20.30
CA TRP A 94 -7.63 -2.75 -21.05
C TRP A 94 -6.77 -1.69 -20.33
N PRO A 95 -6.80 -1.53 -18.98
CA PRO A 95 -5.98 -0.53 -18.32
C PRO A 95 -4.49 -0.82 -18.48
N LEU A 96 -4.09 -2.08 -18.31
CA LEU A 96 -2.71 -2.51 -18.56
C LEU A 96 -2.34 -2.38 -20.04
N ARG A 97 -3.27 -2.70 -20.95
CA ARG A 97 -3.08 -2.50 -22.39
C ARG A 97 -2.79 -1.06 -22.74
N ARG A 98 -3.50 -0.09 -22.14
CA ARG A 98 -3.26 1.34 -22.33
C ARG A 98 -1.83 1.70 -21.92
N VAL A 99 -1.42 1.35 -20.70
CA VAL A 99 -0.08 1.68 -20.19
C VAL A 99 1.01 1.05 -21.08
N CYS A 100 0.84 -0.19 -21.51
CA CYS A 100 1.78 -0.83 -22.45
C CYS A 100 1.80 -0.17 -23.84
N ALA A 101 0.65 0.29 -24.37
CA ALA A 101 0.60 0.97 -25.66
C ALA A 101 1.29 2.35 -25.63
N GLU A 102 1.28 3.02 -24.48
CA GLU A 102 1.90 4.34 -24.27
C GLU A 102 3.42 4.24 -23.99
N SER A 103 3.94 3.06 -23.68
CA SER A 103 5.36 2.84 -23.39
C SER A 103 6.27 3.02 -24.61
N THR A 104 7.42 3.65 -24.38
CA THR A 104 8.53 3.69 -25.35
C THR A 104 9.44 2.49 -25.14
N TYR A 105 9.36 1.52 -26.05
CA TYR A 105 10.09 0.24 -25.96
C TYR A 105 11.58 0.36 -26.33
N VAL A 106 12.41 -0.43 -25.65
CA VAL A 106 13.85 -0.58 -25.87
C VAL A 106 14.11 -2.03 -26.28
N PRO A 107 14.47 -2.31 -27.55
CA PRO A 107 14.81 -3.65 -28.00
C PRO A 107 15.89 -4.31 -27.13
N GLY A 108 15.77 -5.60 -26.86
CA GLY A 108 16.71 -6.35 -26.03
C GLY A 108 16.64 -6.07 -24.54
N LEU A 109 15.75 -5.19 -24.05
CA LEU A 109 15.63 -4.88 -22.62
C LEU A 109 14.73 -5.90 -21.92
N THR A 110 15.31 -6.71 -21.03
CA THR A 110 14.59 -7.76 -20.30
C THR A 110 14.68 -7.56 -18.79
N PHE A 111 13.55 -7.64 -18.09
CA PHE A 111 13.49 -7.57 -16.63
C PHE A 111 13.34 -8.95 -15.99
N LEU A 112 14.14 -9.22 -14.96
CA LEU A 112 14.07 -10.40 -14.12
C LEU A 112 13.37 -10.04 -12.81
N CYS A 113 12.07 -10.32 -12.76
CA CYS A 113 11.22 -10.06 -11.60
C CYS A 113 11.23 -11.24 -10.62
N ASP A 114 12.42 -11.72 -10.22
CA ASP A 114 12.58 -12.93 -9.41
C ASP A 114 13.05 -12.71 -7.96
N ASN A 115 13.32 -11.47 -7.54
CA ASN A 115 13.66 -11.15 -6.15
C ASN A 115 12.42 -11.03 -5.24
N ASN A 116 11.59 -12.08 -5.21
CA ASN A 116 10.34 -12.10 -4.46
C ASN A 116 10.42 -13.01 -3.23
N SER A 117 10.40 -12.43 -2.03
CA SER A 117 10.43 -13.17 -0.75
C SER A 117 9.48 -12.55 0.28
N GLY A 118 9.33 -13.20 1.43
CA GLY A 118 8.44 -12.75 2.51
C GLY A 118 7.04 -13.34 2.41
N GLY A 119 6.08 -12.73 3.10
CA GLY A 119 4.69 -13.18 3.06
C GLY A 119 3.99 -12.86 1.73
N PRO A 120 2.79 -13.42 1.49
CA PRO A 120 2.03 -13.20 0.26
C PRO A 120 1.87 -11.72 -0.12
N GLY A 121 1.66 -10.83 0.85
CA GLY A 121 1.55 -9.39 0.62
C GLY A 121 2.83 -8.75 0.07
N ASN A 122 4.01 -9.23 0.47
CA ASN A 122 5.29 -8.77 -0.06
C ASN A 122 5.54 -9.32 -1.47
N ILE A 123 5.36 -10.63 -1.65
CA ILE A 123 5.58 -11.30 -2.94
C ILE A 123 4.71 -10.68 -4.03
N ARG A 124 3.41 -10.46 -3.76
CA ARG A 124 2.50 -9.79 -4.71
C ARG A 124 3.01 -8.41 -5.11
N ASN A 125 3.41 -7.60 -4.13
CA ASN A 125 3.91 -6.25 -4.38
C ASN A 125 5.23 -6.24 -5.15
N TYR A 126 6.19 -7.10 -4.79
CA TYR A 126 7.48 -7.18 -5.46
C TYR A 126 7.34 -7.51 -6.94
N ILE A 127 6.49 -8.50 -7.26
CA ILE A 127 6.20 -8.88 -8.65
C ILE A 127 5.54 -7.73 -9.38
N LEU A 128 4.42 -7.20 -8.88
CA LEU A 128 3.65 -6.14 -9.54
C LEU A 128 4.48 -4.87 -9.74
N THR A 129 5.25 -4.47 -8.74
CA THR A 129 6.12 -3.28 -8.82
C THR A 129 7.21 -3.47 -9.86
N CYS A 130 7.85 -4.65 -9.90
CA CYS A 130 8.83 -4.96 -10.95
C CYS A 130 8.21 -4.92 -12.36
N LEU A 131 7.01 -5.48 -12.54
CA LEU A 131 6.30 -5.43 -13.82
C LEU A 131 5.98 -3.99 -14.23
N ARG A 132 5.49 -3.16 -13.31
CA ARG A 132 5.14 -1.76 -13.63
C ARG A 132 6.36 -0.95 -14.03
N TYR A 133 7.49 -1.13 -13.33
CA TYR A 133 8.76 -0.50 -13.69
C TYR A 133 9.33 -1.04 -15.01
N ALA A 134 9.17 -2.34 -15.30
CA ALA A 134 9.60 -2.92 -16.58
C ALA A 134 8.84 -2.30 -17.76
N VAL A 135 7.52 -2.12 -17.62
CA VAL A 135 6.67 -1.43 -18.61
C VAL A 135 7.12 0.03 -18.79
N ASP A 136 7.41 0.74 -17.70
CA ASP A 136 7.86 2.14 -17.75
C ASP A 136 9.24 2.33 -18.39
N ALA A 137 10.16 1.39 -18.08
CA ALA A 137 11.50 1.34 -18.66
C ALA A 137 11.47 1.05 -20.17
N GLY A 138 10.36 0.49 -20.68
CA GLY A 138 10.22 0.08 -22.07
C GLY A 138 10.75 -1.34 -22.33
N ALA A 139 10.68 -2.24 -21.35
CA ALA A 139 11.12 -3.62 -21.55
C ALA A 139 10.36 -4.30 -22.70
N THR A 140 11.06 -5.05 -23.55
CA THR A 140 10.47 -5.92 -24.58
C THR A 140 10.30 -7.35 -24.08
N ALA A 141 10.82 -7.65 -22.89
CA ALA A 141 10.61 -8.95 -22.26
C ALA A 141 10.69 -8.90 -20.73
N ILE A 142 10.09 -9.92 -20.13
CA ILE A 142 10.28 -10.27 -18.73
C ILE A 142 10.62 -11.76 -18.62
N VAL A 143 11.37 -12.12 -17.59
CA VAL A 143 11.45 -13.51 -17.15
C VAL A 143 10.33 -13.77 -16.17
N LEU A 144 9.64 -14.91 -16.34
CA LEU A 144 8.56 -15.33 -15.46
C LEU A 144 9.01 -15.23 -13.98
N PRO A 145 8.25 -14.52 -13.13
CA PRO A 145 8.64 -14.34 -11.75
C PRO A 145 8.80 -15.67 -11.01
N ARG A 146 9.83 -15.76 -10.17
CA ARG A 146 10.05 -16.88 -9.24
C ARG A 146 9.92 -16.41 -7.81
N ILE A 147 9.64 -17.33 -6.90
CA ILE A 147 9.34 -17.01 -5.51
C ILE A 147 10.36 -17.69 -4.61
N ARG A 148 11.02 -16.93 -3.74
CA ARG A 148 11.90 -17.47 -2.72
C ARG A 148 11.08 -17.96 -1.55
N THR A 149 11.33 -19.21 -1.13
CA THR A 149 10.63 -19.80 0.01
C THR A 149 11.25 -19.38 1.32
N ARG A 150 10.43 -19.42 2.38
CA ARG A 150 10.90 -19.36 3.76
C ARG A 150 11.32 -20.74 4.27
N SER A 151 12.13 -20.79 5.32
CA SER A 151 12.49 -22.04 5.99
C SER A 151 11.26 -22.62 6.73
N PRO A 152 10.96 -23.93 6.58
CA PRO A 152 9.90 -24.58 7.35
C PRO A 152 10.14 -24.58 8.86
N SER A 153 11.39 -24.64 9.30
CA SER A 153 11.76 -24.68 10.72
C SER A 153 12.04 -23.30 11.33
N ASP A 154 12.23 -22.28 10.49
CA ASP A 154 12.49 -20.90 10.90
C ASP A 154 11.77 -19.94 9.94
N PRO A 155 10.50 -19.60 10.22
CA PRO A 155 9.70 -18.76 9.34
C PRO A 155 10.26 -17.35 9.09
N ALA A 156 11.24 -16.89 9.90
CA ALA A 156 11.93 -15.62 9.71
C ALA A 156 13.04 -15.70 8.63
N ASN A 157 13.51 -16.90 8.28
CA ASN A 157 14.48 -17.10 7.21
C ASN A 157 13.76 -17.16 5.85
N LEU A 158 13.66 -16.02 5.18
CA LEU A 158 12.89 -15.81 3.93
C LEU A 158 13.67 -16.11 2.64
N PHE A 159 14.91 -16.56 2.74
CA PHE A 159 15.86 -16.58 1.62
C PHE A 159 16.36 -17.99 1.33
N ARG A 160 15.45 -18.93 1.17
CA ARG A 160 15.75 -20.32 0.77
C ARG A 160 15.70 -20.46 -0.76
N ASP A 161 15.16 -21.59 -1.21
CA ASP A 161 15.12 -22.02 -2.59
C ASP A 161 14.10 -21.24 -3.42
N TYR A 162 14.26 -21.32 -4.74
CA TYR A 162 13.28 -20.76 -5.67
C TYR A 162 12.20 -21.79 -5.99
N GLN A 163 10.96 -21.36 -5.90
CA GLN A 163 9.81 -22.04 -6.47
C GLN A 163 9.34 -21.32 -7.74
N SER A 164 8.63 -22.07 -8.59
CA SER A 164 8.01 -21.54 -9.80
C SER A 164 6.90 -20.52 -9.48
N PHE A 165 6.48 -19.75 -10.48
CA PHE A 165 5.34 -18.83 -10.37
C PHE A 165 4.07 -19.55 -9.88
N GLY A 166 3.84 -20.76 -10.41
CA GLY A 166 2.78 -21.69 -10.02
C GLY A 166 2.71 -22.03 -8.53
N TYR A 167 3.76 -21.74 -7.75
CA TYR A 167 3.76 -21.93 -6.31
C TYR A 167 2.66 -21.14 -5.58
N MET A 168 2.34 -19.93 -6.05
CA MET A 168 1.29 -19.10 -5.45
C MET A 168 0.21 -18.69 -6.43
N PHE A 169 0.52 -18.58 -7.72
CA PHE A 169 -0.33 -17.92 -8.70
C PHE A 169 -0.60 -18.80 -9.92
N ASP A 170 -1.72 -18.53 -10.58
CA ASP A 170 -2.09 -19.17 -11.84
C ASP A 170 -1.19 -18.66 -12.98
N GLU A 171 -0.23 -19.50 -13.39
CA GLU A 171 0.71 -19.18 -14.47
C GLU A 171 0.04 -19.02 -15.83
N ALA A 172 -0.96 -19.85 -16.13
CA ALA A 172 -1.66 -19.79 -17.41
C ALA A 172 -2.43 -18.47 -17.54
N HIS A 173 -3.12 -18.07 -16.47
CA HIS A 173 -3.75 -16.75 -16.36
C HIS A 173 -2.74 -15.63 -16.56
N PHE A 174 -1.63 -15.64 -15.84
CA PHE A 174 -0.61 -14.59 -15.93
C PHE A 174 -0.06 -14.44 -17.36
N ARG A 175 0.34 -15.56 -17.98
CA ARG A 175 0.87 -15.55 -19.36
C ARG A 175 -0.15 -15.02 -20.35
N LYS A 176 -1.39 -15.49 -20.27
CA LYS A 176 -2.48 -15.03 -21.14
C LYS A 176 -2.73 -13.54 -20.95
N ALA A 177 -2.85 -13.09 -19.71
CA ALA A 177 -3.10 -11.69 -19.38
C ALA A 177 -1.97 -10.76 -19.89
N MET A 178 -0.71 -11.18 -19.76
CA MET A 178 0.44 -10.43 -20.30
C MET A 178 0.42 -10.35 -21.82
N VAL A 179 0.10 -11.45 -22.53
CA VAL A 179 -0.03 -11.45 -23.99
C VAL A 179 -1.18 -10.55 -24.46
N ASP A 180 -2.34 -10.64 -23.81
CA ASP A 180 -3.53 -9.90 -24.19
C ASP A 180 -3.42 -8.38 -23.90
N ALA A 181 -2.66 -8.02 -22.87
CA ALA A 181 -2.44 -6.62 -22.48
C ALA A 181 -1.21 -6.00 -23.15
N CYS A 182 -0.09 -6.71 -23.16
CA CYS A 182 1.22 -6.19 -23.53
C CYS A 182 1.89 -7.07 -24.59
N PRO A 183 1.35 -7.17 -25.82
CA PRO A 183 1.83 -8.11 -26.85
C PRO A 183 3.27 -7.87 -27.31
N ARG A 184 3.86 -6.71 -26.98
CA ARG A 184 5.27 -6.38 -27.23
C ARG A 184 6.22 -6.85 -26.12
N ILE A 185 5.70 -7.38 -25.02
CA ILE A 185 6.47 -7.91 -23.90
C ILE A 185 6.41 -9.43 -23.93
N THR A 186 7.52 -10.06 -24.25
CA THR A 186 7.64 -11.52 -24.22
C THR A 186 7.85 -12.02 -22.79
N VAL A 187 7.17 -13.10 -22.40
CA VAL A 187 7.35 -13.74 -21.08
C VAL A 187 8.17 -15.02 -21.21
N TYR A 188 9.47 -14.94 -20.97
CA TYR A 188 10.38 -16.08 -21.00
C TYR A 188 10.26 -16.96 -19.75
N ALA A 189 10.43 -18.28 -19.87
CA ALA A 189 10.35 -19.18 -18.72
C ALA A 189 11.60 -19.06 -17.82
N GLY A 190 12.78 -18.89 -18.43
CA GLY A 190 14.02 -18.63 -17.72
C GLY A 190 14.92 -17.62 -18.43
N ILE A 191 15.95 -17.18 -17.72
CA ILE A 191 17.00 -16.29 -18.26
C ILE A 191 17.69 -16.90 -19.51
N GLU A 192 17.72 -18.22 -19.58
CA GLU A 192 18.36 -18.98 -20.64
C GLU A 192 17.57 -19.00 -21.96
N ASP A 193 16.28 -18.67 -21.90
CA ASP A 193 15.40 -18.62 -23.08
C ASP A 193 15.44 -17.24 -23.75
N ILE A 194 16.10 -16.27 -23.12
CA ILE A 194 16.24 -14.92 -23.66
C ILE A 194 17.16 -14.99 -24.89
N PRO A 195 16.69 -14.56 -26.07
CA PRO A 195 17.52 -14.49 -27.26
C PRO A 195 18.82 -13.71 -26.99
N GLY A 196 19.94 -14.24 -27.49
CA GLY A 196 21.25 -13.62 -27.31
C GLY A 196 21.90 -13.73 -25.94
N ALA A 197 21.18 -14.09 -24.87
CA ALA A 197 21.74 -14.02 -23.51
C ALA A 197 22.90 -15.01 -23.30
N ARG A 198 22.76 -16.27 -23.76
CA ARG A 198 23.85 -17.26 -23.70
C ARG A 198 25.06 -16.83 -24.53
N MET A 199 24.83 -16.34 -25.75
CA MET A 199 25.91 -15.90 -26.64
C MET A 199 26.64 -14.68 -26.06
N LYS A 200 25.91 -13.72 -25.49
CA LYS A 200 26.50 -12.58 -24.77
C LYS A 200 27.35 -13.03 -23.59
N ALA A 201 26.82 -13.91 -22.75
CA ALA A 201 27.56 -14.45 -21.61
C ALA A 201 28.86 -15.15 -22.04
N GLN A 202 28.81 -15.94 -23.11
CA GLN A 202 29.98 -16.59 -23.70
C GLN A 202 31.00 -15.57 -24.22
N ARG A 203 30.59 -14.57 -25.00
CA ARG A 203 31.49 -13.53 -25.52
C ARG A 203 32.15 -12.71 -24.40
N GLU A 204 31.45 -12.48 -23.30
CA GLU A 204 31.98 -11.80 -22.12
C GLU A 204 32.83 -12.72 -21.22
N GLY A 205 32.88 -14.03 -21.48
CA GLY A 205 33.58 -14.99 -20.62
C GLY A 205 32.95 -15.14 -19.23
N ARG A 206 31.63 -15.01 -19.13
CA ARG A 206 30.87 -14.94 -17.86
C ARG A 206 29.73 -15.96 -17.84
N THR A 207 29.29 -16.35 -16.65
CA THR A 207 28.02 -17.09 -16.52
C THR A 207 26.84 -16.16 -16.76
N ILE A 208 25.69 -16.72 -17.15
CA ILE A 208 24.52 -15.92 -17.53
C ILE A 208 24.01 -15.02 -16.38
N ASP A 209 24.08 -15.49 -15.13
CA ASP A 209 23.71 -14.67 -13.97
C ASP A 209 24.64 -13.47 -13.76
N LYS A 210 25.89 -13.54 -14.23
CA LYS A 210 26.84 -12.44 -14.08
C LYS A 210 26.56 -11.33 -15.08
N ILE A 211 25.98 -11.62 -16.25
CA ILE A 211 25.61 -10.57 -17.22
C ILE A 211 24.33 -9.79 -16.83
N VAL A 212 23.67 -10.18 -15.74
CA VAL A 212 22.51 -9.45 -15.18
C VAL A 212 22.98 -8.24 -14.40
N GLU A 213 22.50 -7.07 -14.80
CA GLU A 213 22.77 -5.80 -14.13
C GLU A 213 21.75 -5.58 -13.01
N ARG A 214 22.27 -5.24 -11.82
CA ARG A 214 21.44 -4.91 -10.67
C ARG A 214 21.18 -3.42 -10.61
N VAL A 215 19.90 -3.06 -10.47
CA VAL A 215 19.47 -1.66 -10.39
C VAL A 215 18.57 -1.45 -9.18
N THR A 216 18.56 -0.23 -8.65
CA THR A 216 17.61 0.14 -7.60
C THR A 216 16.76 1.28 -8.16
N PRO A 217 15.44 1.09 -8.38
CA PRO A 217 14.60 2.06 -9.08
C PRO A 217 14.65 3.49 -8.52
N LYS A 218 14.79 3.61 -7.20
CA LYS A 218 14.94 4.89 -6.50
C LYS A 218 16.16 5.72 -6.93
N HIS A 219 17.12 5.15 -7.65
CA HIS A 219 18.30 5.88 -8.16
C HIS A 219 18.03 6.60 -9.48
N PHE A 220 16.83 6.43 -10.06
CA PHE A 220 16.44 7.06 -11.33
C PHE A 220 15.34 8.11 -11.07
N GLY A 221 15.40 9.22 -11.81
CA GLY A 221 14.37 10.27 -11.77
C GLY A 221 14.58 11.35 -10.71
N GLY A 222 15.69 11.37 -9.97
CA GLY A 222 16.02 12.43 -9.00
C GLY A 222 16.02 11.97 -7.54
N SER A 223 16.43 12.87 -6.63
CA SER A 223 16.56 12.56 -5.20
C SER A 223 15.21 12.58 -4.47
N ARG A 224 15.08 11.71 -3.46
CA ARG A 224 13.99 11.75 -2.48
C ARG A 224 13.95 13.14 -1.87
N SER A 225 12.83 13.84 -2.03
CA SER A 225 12.64 15.16 -1.39
C SER A 225 12.21 15.05 0.08
N GLY A 226 12.08 13.83 0.63
CA GLY A 226 11.72 13.58 2.02
C GLY A 226 12.92 13.32 2.92
N CYS A 227 12.78 13.68 4.20
CA CYS A 227 13.79 13.44 5.25
C CYS A 227 13.79 11.99 5.77
N ASP A 228 12.87 11.13 5.30
CA ASP A 228 12.75 9.74 5.69
C ASP A 228 13.21 8.81 4.55
N GLN A 229 14.09 7.85 4.86
CA GLN A 229 14.55 6.87 3.87
C GLN A 229 13.46 5.93 3.36
N ARG A 230 12.28 5.95 3.96
CA ARG A 230 11.10 5.18 3.55
C ARG A 230 10.15 6.01 2.68
N ASP A 231 10.36 7.32 2.52
CA ASP A 231 9.52 8.18 1.66
C ASP A 231 9.60 7.66 0.20
N PRO A 232 8.45 7.47 -0.48
CA PRO A 232 8.45 7.05 -1.87
C PRO A 232 9.15 8.07 -2.76
N ASN A 233 9.74 7.59 -3.86
CA ASN A 233 10.28 8.51 -4.86
C ASN A 233 9.14 9.31 -5.51
N ARG A 234 9.10 10.63 -5.24
CA ARG A 234 8.07 11.54 -5.77
C ARG A 234 8.27 11.87 -7.25
N TYR A 235 9.41 11.52 -7.84
CA TYR A 235 9.78 11.78 -9.23
C TYR A 235 9.79 10.52 -10.11
N THR A 236 9.01 9.50 -9.77
CA THR A 236 8.88 8.27 -10.58
C THR A 236 8.35 8.50 -12.00
N ASP A 237 7.83 9.69 -12.32
CA ASP A 237 7.37 10.12 -13.65
C ASP A 237 8.57 10.32 -14.59
N GLN A 238 9.73 10.55 -13.99
CA GLN A 238 11.00 10.65 -14.69
C GLN A 238 11.70 9.30 -14.75
N PHE A 239 11.19 8.24 -14.09
CA PHE A 239 11.86 6.94 -14.05
C PHE A 239 12.14 6.41 -15.46
N GLY A 240 11.11 6.23 -16.30
CA GLY A 240 11.29 5.65 -17.63
C GLY A 240 12.27 6.43 -18.50
N ALA A 241 12.18 7.77 -18.48
CA ALA A 241 13.09 8.64 -19.23
C ALA A 241 14.54 8.55 -18.70
N ALA A 242 14.73 8.68 -17.38
CA ALA A 242 16.04 8.60 -16.75
C ALA A 242 16.66 7.20 -16.87
N PHE A 243 15.86 6.14 -16.82
CA PHE A 243 16.31 4.77 -16.99
C PHE A 243 16.77 4.52 -18.43
N ARG A 244 16.00 4.97 -19.43
CA ARG A 244 16.41 4.88 -20.84
C ARG A 244 17.64 5.70 -21.16
N GLU A 245 17.80 6.88 -20.54
CA GLU A 245 19.04 7.66 -20.61
C GLU A 245 20.20 6.87 -20.02
N TRP A 246 20.04 6.31 -18.83
CA TRP A 246 21.05 5.47 -18.20
C TRP A 246 21.41 4.27 -19.08
N ILE A 247 20.46 3.58 -19.72
CA ILE A 247 20.76 2.48 -20.65
C ILE A 247 21.69 2.96 -21.78
N ARG A 248 21.43 4.14 -22.36
CA ARG A 248 22.23 4.73 -23.44
C ARG A 248 23.61 5.19 -22.95
N SER A 249 23.69 5.97 -21.88
CA SER A 249 24.96 6.47 -21.35
C SER A 249 25.86 5.35 -20.83
N SER A 250 25.28 4.40 -20.09
CA SER A 250 25.99 3.24 -19.55
C SER A 250 26.57 2.34 -20.65
N ALA A 251 25.90 2.24 -21.80
CA ALA A 251 26.39 1.53 -22.96
C ALA A 251 27.56 2.28 -23.62
N ALA A 252 27.43 3.59 -23.81
CA ALA A 252 28.50 4.43 -24.38
C ALA A 252 29.78 4.41 -23.52
N GLU A 253 29.65 4.55 -22.20
CA GLU A 253 30.77 4.51 -21.25
C GLU A 253 31.54 3.18 -21.29
N ARG A 254 30.83 2.07 -21.49
CA ARG A 254 31.42 0.72 -21.53
C ARG A 254 31.78 0.27 -22.94
N VAL A 255 31.58 1.13 -23.94
CA VAL A 255 31.78 0.81 -25.36
C VAL A 255 30.95 -0.43 -25.77
N TRP A 256 29.76 -0.57 -25.19
CA TRP A 256 28.81 -1.61 -25.54
C TRP A 256 27.99 -1.19 -26.75
N ALA A 257 27.68 -2.16 -27.62
CA ALA A 257 26.68 -1.94 -28.65
C ALA A 257 25.32 -1.52 -28.02
N PRO A 258 24.46 -0.81 -28.77
CA PRO A 258 23.08 -0.61 -28.34
C PRO A 258 22.39 -1.94 -28.00
N PRO A 259 21.43 -1.94 -27.06
CA PRO A 259 20.69 -3.14 -26.72
C PRO A 259 19.89 -3.65 -27.93
N ASN A 260 19.88 -4.97 -28.12
CA ASN A 260 19.06 -5.64 -29.12
C ASN A 260 18.76 -7.08 -28.67
N ASP A 261 17.76 -7.71 -29.30
CA ASP A 261 17.28 -9.02 -28.85
C ASP A 261 18.26 -10.16 -29.17
N VAL A 262 19.19 -10.03 -30.12
CA VAL A 262 19.94 -11.18 -30.65
C VAL A 262 21.38 -11.23 -30.17
N ASP A 263 22.07 -10.11 -30.25
CA ASP A 263 23.49 -10.05 -29.98
C ASP A 263 23.75 -9.46 -28.60
N ASN A 264 23.00 -8.43 -28.20
CA ASN A 264 23.32 -7.67 -27.00
C ASN A 264 22.10 -7.32 -26.13
N PRO A 265 21.41 -8.31 -25.54
CA PRO A 265 20.32 -8.02 -24.61
C PRO A 265 20.85 -7.34 -23.35
N ARG A 266 20.04 -6.46 -22.75
CA ARG A 266 20.29 -5.85 -21.43
C ARG A 266 19.36 -6.51 -20.42
N LEU A 267 19.95 -7.23 -19.47
CA LEU A 267 19.23 -8.01 -18.47
C LEU A 267 19.25 -7.25 -17.15
N ILE A 268 18.07 -6.89 -16.65
CA ILE A 268 17.92 -6.04 -15.48
C ILE A 268 17.25 -6.83 -14.36
N ARG A 269 17.84 -6.77 -13.17
CA ARG A 269 17.23 -7.30 -11.94
C ARG A 269 17.25 -6.21 -10.88
N PHE A 270 16.22 -6.12 -10.06
CA PHE A 270 16.28 -5.23 -8.91
C PHE A 270 17.26 -5.72 -7.85
N SER A 271 18.01 -4.80 -7.24
CA SER A 271 18.95 -5.12 -6.16
C SER A 271 18.26 -5.77 -4.96
N TRP A 272 16.99 -5.40 -4.73
CA TRP A 272 16.15 -5.91 -3.66
C TRP A 272 14.67 -5.93 -4.09
N GLY A 273 13.81 -6.57 -3.30
CA GLY A 273 12.36 -6.46 -3.46
C GLY A 273 11.92 -5.01 -3.23
N VAL A 274 11.14 -4.45 -4.16
CA VAL A 274 10.67 -3.06 -4.10
C VAL A 274 9.22 -3.03 -3.66
N LEU A 275 8.95 -2.50 -2.47
CA LEU A 275 7.63 -2.47 -1.85
C LEU A 275 7.08 -1.04 -1.82
N TRP A 276 5.85 -0.83 -2.30
CA TRP A 276 5.10 0.44 -2.19
C TRP A 276 5.82 1.69 -2.70
N ASP A 277 6.78 1.52 -3.61
CA ASP A 277 7.60 2.62 -4.14
C ASP A 277 6.96 3.30 -5.36
N TRP A 278 6.05 2.60 -6.04
CA TRP A 278 5.36 3.11 -7.23
C TRP A 278 4.09 3.90 -6.85
N PRO A 279 3.97 5.18 -7.22
CA PRO A 279 2.77 5.97 -6.93
C PRO A 279 1.61 5.62 -7.86
N VAL A 280 0.77 4.69 -7.40
CA VAL A 280 -0.37 4.15 -8.17
C VAL A 280 -1.39 5.20 -8.63
N TYR A 281 -1.47 6.36 -7.98
CA TYR A 281 -2.35 7.46 -8.39
C TYR A 281 -2.07 7.98 -9.80
N ARG A 282 -0.85 7.74 -10.33
CA ARG A 282 -0.45 8.19 -11.68
C ARG A 282 -1.03 7.34 -12.79
N ASP A 283 -1.33 6.09 -12.52
CA ASP A 283 -1.84 5.16 -13.53
C ASP A 283 -3.36 5.26 -13.72
N GLY A 284 -4.03 6.08 -12.90
CA GLY A 284 -5.49 6.21 -12.85
C GLY A 284 -6.16 5.09 -12.03
N PRO A 285 -7.40 5.32 -11.57
CA PRO A 285 -8.12 4.37 -10.73
C PRO A 285 -8.34 3.03 -11.42
N GLU A 286 -8.57 3.01 -12.73
CA GLU A 286 -8.86 1.80 -13.49
C GLU A 286 -7.65 0.85 -13.53
N PHE A 287 -6.44 1.39 -13.68
CA PHE A 287 -5.23 0.59 -13.61
C PHE A 287 -4.95 0.12 -12.18
N ALA A 288 -5.02 1.03 -11.22
CA ALA A 288 -4.76 0.71 -9.81
C ALA A 288 -5.71 -0.39 -9.28
N ALA A 289 -6.99 -0.36 -9.67
CA ALA A 289 -7.99 -1.33 -9.27
C ALA A 289 -7.81 -2.71 -9.93
N THR A 290 -7.23 -2.78 -11.13
CA THR A 290 -7.23 -4.00 -11.94
C THR A 290 -5.86 -4.69 -12.01
N PHE A 291 -4.75 -3.94 -11.89
CA PHE A 291 -3.40 -4.45 -12.10
C PHE A 291 -3.04 -5.63 -11.19
N GLY A 292 -3.50 -5.61 -9.93
CA GLY A 292 -3.31 -6.72 -8.99
C GLY A 292 -3.99 -8.03 -9.42
N GLY A 293 -4.94 -7.98 -10.35
CA GLY A 293 -5.61 -9.14 -10.95
C GLY A 293 -4.71 -9.94 -11.90
N LEU A 294 -3.53 -9.44 -12.27
CA LEU A 294 -2.50 -10.25 -12.95
C LEU A 294 -2.06 -11.45 -12.12
N LEU A 295 -2.04 -11.29 -10.78
CA LEU A 295 -1.61 -12.32 -9.84
C LEU A 295 -2.82 -13.04 -9.26
N LYS A 296 -3.50 -13.82 -10.11
CA LYS A 296 -4.61 -14.68 -9.69
C LYS A 296 -4.06 -15.83 -8.83
N ILE A 297 -4.68 -16.07 -7.68
CA ILE A 297 -4.32 -17.19 -6.78
C ILE A 297 -4.70 -18.51 -7.46
N ARG A 298 -3.89 -19.54 -7.24
CA ARG A 298 -4.18 -20.89 -7.76
C ARG A 298 -5.53 -21.45 -7.28
N GLU A 299 -6.18 -22.24 -8.12
CA GLU A 299 -7.58 -22.64 -7.93
C GLU A 299 -7.81 -23.59 -6.74
N ASP A 300 -6.92 -24.55 -6.51
CA ASP A 300 -6.88 -25.46 -5.34
C ASP A 300 -6.86 -24.71 -4.00
N ILE A 301 -6.16 -23.56 -3.90
CA ILE A 301 -6.20 -22.71 -2.70
C ILE A 301 -7.57 -22.04 -2.56
N LEU A 302 -8.16 -21.60 -3.67
CA LEU A 302 -9.47 -20.94 -3.66
C LEU A 302 -10.60 -21.93 -3.30
N GLU A 303 -10.52 -23.19 -3.74
CA GLU A 303 -11.47 -24.23 -3.36
C GLU A 303 -11.50 -24.47 -1.84
N ILE A 304 -10.32 -24.53 -1.20
CA ILE A 304 -10.21 -24.65 0.27
C ILE A 304 -10.81 -23.41 0.95
N ALA A 305 -10.50 -22.22 0.43
CA ALA A 305 -11.04 -20.97 0.97
C ALA A 305 -12.57 -20.91 0.83
N ASP A 306 -13.14 -21.35 -0.29
CA ASP A 306 -14.58 -21.40 -0.52
C ASP A 306 -15.28 -22.34 0.48
N ALA A 307 -14.67 -23.50 0.79
CA ALA A 307 -15.17 -24.42 1.81
C ALA A 307 -15.17 -23.79 3.21
N ILE A 308 -14.09 -23.07 3.57
CA ILE A 308 -13.97 -22.35 4.84
C ILE A 308 -14.99 -21.21 4.92
N VAL A 309 -15.18 -20.44 3.84
CA VAL A 309 -16.18 -19.37 3.79
C VAL A 309 -17.58 -19.95 3.96
N ALA A 310 -17.92 -21.06 3.29
CA ALA A 310 -19.22 -21.72 3.46
C ALA A 310 -19.45 -22.19 4.91
N ALA A 311 -18.42 -22.74 5.56
CA ALA A 311 -18.47 -23.12 6.97
C ALA A 311 -18.67 -21.89 7.87
N MET A 312 -17.94 -20.79 7.62
CA MET A 312 -18.10 -19.53 8.36
C MET A 312 -19.49 -18.92 8.20
N ARG A 313 -20.06 -18.91 6.99
CA ARG A 313 -21.41 -18.39 6.73
C ARG A 313 -22.47 -19.23 7.46
N THR A 314 -22.27 -20.55 7.53
CA THR A 314 -23.14 -21.46 8.30
C THR A 314 -23.07 -21.15 9.79
N LEU A 315 -21.85 -21.01 10.34
CA LEU A 315 -21.64 -20.64 11.74
C LEU A 315 -22.24 -19.27 12.06
N ALA A 316 -21.97 -18.25 11.25
CA ALA A 316 -22.52 -16.92 11.42
C ALA A 316 -24.05 -16.92 11.46
N GLY A 317 -24.70 -17.72 10.62
CA GLY A 317 -26.15 -17.88 10.60
C GLY A 317 -26.77 -18.52 11.85
N SER A 318 -25.97 -19.25 12.65
CA SER A 318 -26.43 -19.83 13.92
C SER A 318 -26.15 -18.95 15.15
N THR A 319 -25.36 -17.88 14.99
CA THR A 319 -25.03 -16.96 16.09
C THR A 319 -26.15 -15.97 16.41
N ARG A 320 -26.32 -15.68 17.71
CA ARG A 320 -27.36 -14.78 18.23
C ARG A 320 -26.82 -13.37 18.37
N GLY A 321 -26.64 -12.63 17.28
CA GLY A 321 -26.30 -11.22 17.42
C GLY A 321 -27.49 -10.28 17.40
N THR A 322 -27.22 -9.01 17.68
CA THR A 322 -28.21 -7.92 17.72
C THR A 322 -28.80 -7.66 16.33
N GLU A 323 -30.06 -7.22 16.25
CA GLU A 323 -30.83 -7.06 15.01
C GLU A 323 -30.15 -6.17 13.94
N ALA A 324 -29.23 -5.28 14.34
CA ALA A 324 -28.50 -4.37 13.45
C ALA A 324 -27.54 -5.06 12.46
N ALA A 325 -27.15 -6.32 12.72
CA ALA A 325 -26.28 -7.13 11.85
C ALA A 325 -26.93 -8.47 11.46
N ALA A 326 -28.26 -8.49 11.24
CA ALA A 326 -28.99 -9.69 10.84
C ALA A 326 -28.41 -10.32 9.55
N GLY A 327 -28.06 -11.61 9.60
CA GLY A 327 -27.62 -12.38 8.43
C GLY A 327 -26.44 -13.32 8.70
N GLN A 328 -25.91 -13.95 7.64
CA GLN A 328 -24.73 -14.83 7.64
C GLN A 328 -23.41 -14.05 7.83
N SER A 329 -23.43 -12.90 8.50
CA SER A 329 -22.30 -11.96 8.61
C SER A 329 -21.24 -12.43 9.61
N PHE A 330 -19.96 -12.35 9.23
CA PHE A 330 -18.85 -12.67 10.12
C PHE A 330 -17.74 -11.60 10.09
N LEU A 331 -17.07 -11.43 11.22
CA LEU A 331 -15.89 -10.58 11.35
C LEU A 331 -14.66 -11.33 10.81
N GLY A 332 -13.84 -10.67 10.00
CA GLY A 332 -12.51 -11.16 9.65
C GLY A 332 -11.46 -10.48 10.53
N VAL A 333 -10.59 -11.27 11.15
CA VAL A 333 -9.50 -10.79 12.02
C VAL A 333 -8.17 -11.29 11.45
N HIS A 334 -7.22 -10.38 11.26
CA HIS A 334 -5.83 -10.75 11.00
C HIS A 334 -4.95 -10.33 12.19
N LEU A 335 -4.52 -11.31 12.96
CA LEU A 335 -3.61 -11.14 14.09
C LEU A 335 -2.19 -11.45 13.63
N ARG A 336 -1.32 -10.43 13.65
CA ARG A 336 0.06 -10.52 13.15
C ARG A 336 1.03 -10.38 14.31
N THR A 337 1.46 -11.50 14.86
CA THR A 337 2.27 -11.59 16.08
C THR A 337 3.25 -12.76 16.07
N GLU A 338 3.58 -13.25 14.88
CA GLU A 338 4.56 -14.29 14.66
C GLU A 338 5.97 -13.77 14.98
N ALA A 339 6.91 -14.70 15.20
CA ALA A 339 8.26 -14.39 15.65
C ALA A 339 9.07 -13.48 14.71
N ASP A 340 8.67 -13.40 13.43
CA ASP A 340 9.28 -12.52 12.43
C ASP A 340 8.67 -11.10 12.40
N ALA A 341 7.65 -10.83 13.20
CA ALA A 341 7.10 -9.48 13.37
C ALA A 341 8.12 -8.57 14.08
N LEU A 342 8.26 -7.33 13.60
CA LEU A 342 9.23 -6.40 14.15
C LEU A 342 8.77 -5.90 15.53
N SER A 343 9.71 -5.70 16.45
CA SER A 343 9.41 -5.34 17.85
C SER A 343 8.68 -4.00 18.00
N GLN A 344 8.82 -3.09 17.03
CA GLN A 344 8.10 -1.82 16.98
C GLN A 344 6.66 -1.93 16.45
N TRP A 345 6.24 -3.09 15.96
CA TRP A 345 4.87 -3.29 15.50
C TRP A 345 3.91 -3.37 16.70
N PRO A 346 2.60 -3.09 16.51
CA PRO A 346 1.62 -3.22 17.57
C PRO A 346 1.66 -4.62 18.22
N SER A 347 1.82 -4.67 19.54
CA SER A 347 1.86 -5.93 20.30
C SER A 347 0.54 -6.70 20.22
N TYR A 348 0.56 -7.95 20.66
CA TYR A 348 -0.65 -8.75 20.86
C TYR A 348 -1.73 -8.00 21.64
N GLU A 349 -1.38 -7.40 22.79
CA GLU A 349 -2.32 -6.68 23.65
C GLU A 349 -2.90 -5.46 22.94
N ASN A 350 -2.08 -4.74 22.17
CA ASN A 350 -2.53 -3.58 21.40
C ASN A 350 -3.50 -4.00 20.30
N GLN A 351 -3.14 -5.00 19.49
CA GLN A 351 -3.98 -5.54 18.43
C GLN A 351 -5.31 -6.06 19.00
N THR A 352 -5.25 -6.96 19.98
CA THR A 352 -6.44 -7.61 20.56
C THR A 352 -7.40 -6.62 21.19
N LYS A 353 -6.90 -5.71 22.03
CA LYS A 353 -7.74 -4.67 22.67
C LYS A 353 -8.49 -3.82 21.65
N ASN A 354 -7.79 -3.41 20.58
CA ASN A 354 -8.38 -2.56 19.57
C ASN A 354 -9.31 -3.33 18.61
N TYR A 355 -8.97 -4.56 18.22
CA TYR A 355 -9.85 -5.44 17.44
C TYR A 355 -11.17 -5.71 18.14
N LEU A 356 -11.14 -6.05 19.43
CA LEU A 356 -12.37 -6.29 20.20
C LEU A 356 -13.17 -5.02 20.41
N ARG A 357 -12.52 -3.88 20.66
CA ARG A 357 -13.23 -2.58 20.72
C ARG A 357 -13.96 -2.28 19.41
N GLU A 358 -13.28 -2.47 18.29
CA GLU A 358 -13.85 -2.21 16.97
C GLU A 358 -14.94 -3.24 16.62
N ALA A 359 -14.74 -4.51 16.95
CA ALA A 359 -15.78 -5.53 16.80
C ALA A 359 -17.06 -5.15 17.58
N ALA A 360 -16.92 -4.65 18.81
CA ALA A 360 -18.04 -4.20 19.62
C ALA A 360 -18.74 -2.97 19.00
N SER A 361 -17.99 -1.98 18.51
CA SER A 361 -18.56 -0.77 17.89
C SER A 361 -19.32 -1.09 16.61
N GLN A 362 -18.91 -2.12 15.88
CA GLN A 362 -19.55 -2.64 14.67
C GLN A 362 -20.67 -3.66 14.95
N GLY A 363 -21.00 -3.95 16.21
CA GLY A 363 -22.12 -4.81 16.58
C GLY A 363 -21.86 -6.32 16.51
N TYR A 364 -20.60 -6.76 16.61
CA TYR A 364 -20.23 -8.18 16.59
C TYR A 364 -20.37 -8.91 17.94
N GLN A 365 -21.04 -8.33 18.94
CA GLN A 365 -21.31 -9.02 20.19
C GLN A 365 -22.23 -10.24 19.95
N GLY A 366 -21.83 -11.41 20.45
CA GLY A 366 -22.56 -12.68 20.27
C GLY A 366 -22.50 -13.27 18.86
N ARG A 367 -21.58 -12.80 18.00
CA ARG A 367 -21.44 -13.19 16.58
C ARG A 367 -20.26 -14.15 16.34
N ALA A 368 -20.03 -14.52 15.08
CA ALA A 368 -18.88 -15.32 14.65
C ALA A 368 -17.74 -14.45 14.08
N ALA A 369 -16.50 -14.92 14.24
CA ALA A 369 -15.31 -14.34 13.63
C ALA A 369 -14.37 -15.39 13.06
N TYR A 370 -13.79 -15.08 11.90
CA TYR A 370 -12.68 -15.82 11.32
C TYR A 370 -11.36 -15.18 11.75
N LEU A 371 -10.41 -15.98 12.25
CA LEU A 371 -9.10 -15.53 12.69
C LEU A 371 -7.98 -16.11 11.80
N ALA A 372 -7.31 -15.22 11.08
CA ALA A 372 -6.06 -15.47 10.38
C ALA A 372 -4.87 -15.09 11.29
N SER A 373 -3.97 -16.03 11.52
CA SER A 373 -2.75 -15.86 12.31
C SER A 373 -1.80 -17.03 12.06
N GLY A 374 -0.51 -16.76 12.00
CA GLY A 374 0.55 -17.78 12.04
C GLY A 374 1.04 -18.12 13.44
N ASN A 375 0.49 -17.52 14.51
CA ASN A 375 0.86 -17.77 15.90
C ASN A 375 -0.27 -18.51 16.65
N GLU A 376 -0.18 -19.84 16.71
CA GLU A 376 -1.22 -20.69 17.33
C GLU A 376 -1.46 -20.43 18.82
N THR A 377 -0.41 -20.06 19.57
CA THR A 377 -0.53 -19.79 21.01
C THR A 377 -1.38 -18.56 21.25
N GLU A 378 -1.12 -17.50 20.49
CA GLU A 378 -1.87 -16.26 20.59
C GLU A 378 -3.23 -16.33 19.91
N THR A 379 -3.40 -17.19 18.91
CA THR A 379 -4.71 -17.55 18.35
C THR A 379 -5.64 -18.10 19.43
N ARG A 380 -5.16 -19.09 20.22
CA ARG A 380 -5.94 -19.65 21.34
C ARG A 380 -6.21 -18.62 22.43
N LYS A 381 -5.25 -17.73 22.71
CA LYS A 381 -5.41 -16.64 23.67
C LYS A 381 -6.50 -15.66 23.22
N PHE A 382 -6.45 -15.22 21.96
CA PHE A 382 -7.41 -14.30 21.37
C PHE A 382 -8.83 -14.86 21.42
N GLY A 383 -9.01 -16.13 21.02
CA GLY A 383 -10.33 -16.77 21.07
C GLY A 383 -10.96 -16.77 22.47
N ARG A 384 -10.17 -17.05 23.52
CA ARG A 384 -10.66 -16.98 24.92
C ARG A 384 -11.04 -15.56 25.34
N GLU A 385 -10.20 -14.57 25.02
CA GLU A 385 -10.46 -13.17 25.37
C GLU A 385 -11.68 -12.61 24.63
N ALA A 386 -11.83 -12.96 23.35
CA ALA A 386 -12.97 -12.57 22.52
C ALA A 386 -14.29 -13.18 23.01
N MET A 387 -14.27 -14.48 23.37
CA MET A 387 -15.43 -15.16 23.96
C MET A 387 -15.82 -14.54 25.31
N ALA A 388 -14.85 -14.27 26.19
CA ALA A 388 -15.10 -13.69 27.51
C ALA A 388 -15.65 -12.25 27.43
N SER A 389 -15.15 -11.46 26.47
CA SER A 389 -15.47 -10.03 26.39
C SER A 389 -16.72 -9.72 25.58
N LEU A 390 -16.94 -10.45 24.48
CA LEU A 390 -17.99 -10.16 23.49
C LEU A 390 -18.86 -11.36 23.15
N GLN A 391 -18.64 -12.54 23.74
CA GLN A 391 -19.27 -13.79 23.30
C GLN A 391 -19.04 -14.05 21.80
N LEU A 392 -17.88 -13.63 21.28
CA LEU A 392 -17.52 -13.79 19.88
C LEU A 392 -16.99 -15.21 19.66
N ASP A 393 -17.67 -15.99 18.82
CA ASP A 393 -17.23 -17.34 18.43
C ASP A 393 -16.15 -17.24 17.35
N VAL A 394 -14.89 -17.34 17.80
CA VAL A 394 -13.71 -17.20 16.93
C VAL A 394 -13.29 -18.57 16.42
N LYS A 395 -13.16 -18.70 15.10
CA LYS A 395 -12.66 -19.89 14.42
C LYS A 395 -11.47 -19.59 13.52
N SER A 396 -10.51 -20.50 13.50
CA SER A 396 -9.45 -20.58 12.50
C SER A 396 -9.87 -21.49 11.34
N LYS A 397 -9.10 -21.49 10.25
CA LYS A 397 -9.23 -22.46 9.15
C LYS A 397 -9.23 -23.91 9.60
N TYR A 398 -8.46 -24.26 10.63
CA TYR A 398 -8.39 -25.63 11.13
C TYR A 398 -9.68 -26.03 11.86
N ASP A 399 -10.24 -25.13 12.68
CA ASP A 399 -11.48 -25.40 13.42
C ASP A 399 -12.67 -25.59 12.46
N LEU A 400 -12.66 -24.91 11.31
CA LEU A 400 -13.77 -24.92 10.34
C LEU A 400 -13.74 -26.12 9.40
N LEU A 401 -12.59 -26.76 9.26
CA LEU A 401 -12.40 -27.97 8.47
C LEU A 401 -12.36 -29.23 9.34
N GLU A 402 -12.59 -29.11 10.66
CA GLU A 402 -12.75 -30.28 11.52
C GLU A 402 -13.95 -31.11 11.05
N GLY A 403 -13.74 -32.41 10.82
CA GLY A 403 -14.74 -33.31 10.22
C GLY A 403 -14.88 -33.22 8.70
N ARG A 404 -14.03 -32.43 8.02
CA ARG A 404 -13.86 -32.38 6.56
C ARG A 404 -12.47 -32.86 6.17
N ASP A 405 -12.24 -34.16 6.33
CA ASP A 405 -10.90 -34.75 6.27
C ASP A 405 -10.19 -34.48 4.93
N GLU A 406 -10.91 -34.47 3.80
CA GLU A 406 -10.31 -34.22 2.50
C GLU A 406 -9.79 -32.78 2.38
N GLU A 407 -10.61 -31.77 2.70
CA GLU A 407 -10.20 -30.36 2.66
C GLU A 407 -9.14 -30.04 3.72
N LEU A 408 -9.20 -30.67 4.89
CA LEU A 408 -8.21 -30.50 5.94
C LEU A 408 -6.84 -31.06 5.52
N GLU A 409 -6.81 -32.22 4.88
CA GLU A 409 -5.55 -32.78 4.35
C GLU A 409 -5.00 -31.95 3.18
N LYS A 410 -5.87 -31.43 2.30
CA LYS A 410 -5.47 -30.46 1.26
C LYS A 410 -4.85 -29.21 1.89
N LEU A 411 -5.46 -28.65 2.94
CA LEU A 411 -4.91 -27.49 3.66
C LEU A 411 -3.55 -27.80 4.30
N ARG A 412 -3.39 -28.98 4.92
CA ARG A 412 -2.13 -29.40 5.57
C ARG A 412 -1.00 -29.66 4.58
N ALA A 413 -1.33 -30.05 3.35
CA ALA A 413 -0.35 -30.22 2.28
C ALA A 413 0.22 -28.88 1.75
N LEU A 414 -0.49 -27.76 1.98
CA LEU A 414 -0.01 -26.43 1.63
C LEU A 414 1.11 -25.98 2.57
N SER A 415 2.08 -25.26 2.00
CA SER A 415 3.09 -24.56 2.79
C SER A 415 2.48 -23.46 3.66
N TRP A 416 3.22 -23.00 4.66
CA TRP A 416 2.81 -21.88 5.51
C TRP A 416 2.35 -20.64 4.71
N ASP A 417 3.09 -20.23 3.67
CA ASP A 417 2.73 -19.09 2.83
C ASP A 417 1.49 -19.36 1.95
N GLN A 418 1.33 -20.60 1.48
CA GLN A 418 0.15 -20.98 0.70
C GLN A 418 -1.10 -21.04 1.58
N GLN A 419 -0.98 -21.49 2.84
CA GLN A 419 -2.07 -21.39 3.80
C GLN A 419 -2.43 -19.95 4.15
N ALA A 420 -1.47 -19.01 4.10
CA ALA A 420 -1.77 -17.59 4.24
C ALA A 420 -2.55 -17.05 3.01
N LEU A 421 -2.39 -17.62 1.81
CA LEU A 421 -3.26 -17.29 0.67
C LEU A 421 -4.71 -17.79 0.87
N VAL A 422 -4.91 -18.91 1.56
CA VAL A 422 -6.24 -19.35 2.01
C VAL A 422 -6.84 -18.28 2.94
N ASP A 423 -6.09 -17.87 3.97
CA ASP A 423 -6.52 -16.80 4.88
C ASP A 423 -6.87 -15.51 4.12
N PHE A 424 -6.04 -15.13 3.14
CA PHE A 424 -6.25 -13.95 2.31
C PHE A 424 -7.61 -14.03 1.61
N ALA A 425 -7.89 -15.14 0.93
CA ALA A 425 -9.15 -15.35 0.22
C ALA A 425 -10.37 -15.37 1.15
N VAL A 426 -10.27 -15.98 2.33
CA VAL A 426 -11.35 -16.01 3.33
C VAL A 426 -11.65 -14.61 3.86
N LEU A 427 -10.62 -13.81 4.18
CA LEU A 427 -10.79 -12.45 4.71
C LEU A 427 -11.37 -11.46 3.68
N LEU A 428 -11.23 -11.70 2.38
CA LEU A 428 -11.95 -10.90 1.37
C LEU A 428 -13.46 -11.12 1.44
N ASN A 429 -13.90 -12.26 1.95
CA ASN A 429 -15.30 -12.64 2.06
C ASN A 429 -15.96 -12.22 3.38
N CYS A 430 -15.24 -11.67 4.35
CA CYS A 430 -15.87 -11.22 5.60
C CYS A 430 -16.67 -9.92 5.41
N ASP A 431 -17.55 -9.59 6.34
CA ASP A 431 -18.41 -8.42 6.23
C ASP A 431 -17.69 -7.17 6.74
N TYR A 432 -16.99 -7.30 7.87
CA TYR A 432 -16.08 -6.32 8.40
C TYR A 432 -14.71 -6.96 8.68
N PHE A 433 -13.64 -6.22 8.40
CA PHE A 433 -12.27 -6.70 8.56
C PHE A 433 -11.50 -5.85 9.58
N VAL A 434 -10.78 -6.49 10.49
CA VAL A 434 -9.79 -5.84 11.34
C VAL A 434 -8.42 -6.48 11.16
N GLY A 435 -7.38 -5.65 11.04
CA GLY A 435 -6.00 -6.11 10.88
C GLY A 435 -4.99 -5.09 11.37
N VAL A 436 -3.68 -5.33 11.17
CA VAL A 436 -2.62 -4.41 11.61
C VAL A 436 -1.96 -3.72 10.43
N SER A 437 -1.67 -2.42 10.56
CA SER A 437 -1.25 -1.58 9.45
C SER A 437 0.17 -1.77 8.92
N PRO A 438 1.19 -2.16 9.72
CA PRO A 438 2.52 -2.43 9.17
C PRO A 438 2.56 -3.71 8.33
N SER A 439 1.52 -4.55 8.40
CA SER A 439 1.46 -5.78 7.66
C SER A 439 0.98 -5.54 6.23
N SER A 440 1.85 -5.81 5.26
CA SER A 440 1.49 -5.79 3.83
C SER A 440 0.33 -6.75 3.52
N PHE A 441 0.15 -7.82 4.30
CA PHE A 441 -0.99 -8.71 4.19
C PHE A 441 -2.31 -8.01 4.51
N SER A 442 -2.43 -7.38 5.69
CA SER A 442 -3.65 -6.66 6.08
C SER A 442 -3.97 -5.53 5.11
N ILE A 443 -2.94 -4.82 4.63
CA ILE A 443 -3.09 -3.75 3.65
C ILE A 443 -3.63 -4.28 2.33
N ASN A 444 -3.09 -5.39 1.81
CA ASN A 444 -3.61 -5.98 0.57
C ASN A 444 -5.06 -6.47 0.74
N VAL A 445 -5.43 -7.00 1.92
CA VAL A 445 -6.82 -7.38 2.21
C VAL A 445 -7.72 -6.14 2.18
N ALA A 446 -7.37 -5.08 2.90
CA ALA A 446 -8.16 -3.84 2.94
C ALA A 446 -8.27 -3.18 1.55
N LEU A 447 -7.16 -3.06 0.81
CA LEU A 447 -7.14 -2.51 -0.55
C LEU A 447 -8.04 -3.28 -1.51
N LYS A 448 -8.01 -4.61 -1.46
CA LYS A 448 -8.84 -5.45 -2.31
C LYS A 448 -10.31 -5.36 -1.91
N ARG A 449 -10.64 -5.35 -0.61
CA ARG A 449 -12.01 -5.17 -0.10
C ARG A 449 -12.63 -3.83 -0.50
N HIS A 450 -11.82 -2.78 -0.49
CA HIS A 450 -12.21 -1.43 -0.91
C HIS A 450 -12.70 -1.35 -2.36
N LEU A 451 -12.29 -2.28 -3.23
CA LEU A 451 -12.76 -2.33 -4.62
C LEU A 451 -14.25 -2.68 -4.79
N LYS A 452 -14.96 -2.99 -3.70
CA LYS A 452 -16.43 -3.17 -3.73
C LYS A 452 -17.19 -1.85 -3.84
N GLU A 453 -16.53 -0.72 -3.59
CA GLU A 453 -17.16 0.60 -3.56
C GLU A 453 -17.58 1.06 -4.96
N GLU A 454 -16.67 1.67 -5.73
CA GLU A 454 -16.98 2.27 -7.04
C GLU A 454 -16.45 1.37 -8.18
N GLY A 455 -16.28 0.07 -7.91
CA GLY A 455 -15.79 -0.93 -8.86
C GLY A 455 -14.48 -0.50 -9.53
N LEU A 456 -14.48 -0.44 -10.86
CA LEU A 456 -13.34 -0.04 -11.69
C LEU A 456 -12.83 1.38 -11.39
N TYR A 457 -13.70 2.28 -10.95
CA TYR A 457 -13.39 3.68 -10.71
C TYR A 457 -13.12 3.99 -9.24
N THR A 458 -12.99 2.95 -8.41
CA THR A 458 -12.71 3.07 -6.98
C THR A 458 -11.53 4.00 -6.72
N ARG A 459 -11.83 5.11 -6.03
CA ARG A 459 -10.81 6.04 -5.53
C ARG A 459 -9.75 5.32 -4.68
N PRO A 460 -8.51 5.82 -4.62
CA PRO A 460 -7.49 5.25 -3.74
C PRO A 460 -7.98 5.12 -2.30
N TRP A 461 -7.75 3.95 -1.70
CA TRP A 461 -8.05 3.72 -0.28
C TRP A 461 -7.17 4.64 0.58
N LYS A 462 -7.75 5.20 1.64
CA LYS A 462 -7.04 6.09 2.57
C LYS A 462 -6.93 5.47 3.95
N VAL A 463 -5.72 5.38 4.46
CA VAL A 463 -5.45 4.79 5.78
C VAL A 463 -5.85 5.77 6.87
N GLY A 464 -6.60 5.31 7.88
CA GLY A 464 -6.97 6.13 9.05
C GLY A 464 -8.17 7.05 8.88
N GLY A 465 -8.77 7.09 7.69
CA GLY A 465 -10.10 7.65 7.48
C GLY A 465 -11.21 6.63 7.76
N ARG A 466 -12.45 6.95 7.34
CA ARG A 466 -13.55 5.96 7.30
C ARG A 466 -13.27 4.78 6.35
N GLY A 467 -12.20 4.84 5.54
CA GLY A 467 -11.80 3.78 4.62
C GLY A 467 -12.89 3.41 3.62
N ASP A 468 -13.08 2.10 3.45
CA ASP A 468 -14.18 1.44 2.74
C ASP A 468 -15.42 1.22 3.64
N GLY A 469 -15.40 1.70 4.89
CA GLY A 469 -16.44 1.38 5.88
C GLY A 469 -16.56 -0.11 6.23
N ARG A 470 -15.62 -0.94 5.75
CA ARG A 470 -15.66 -2.41 5.82
C ARG A 470 -14.35 -3.02 6.34
N SER A 471 -13.33 -2.19 6.54
CA SER A 471 -11.98 -2.58 6.93
C SER A 471 -11.38 -1.52 7.85
N TRP A 472 -10.81 -1.95 8.96
CA TRP A 472 -10.09 -1.08 9.89
C TRP A 472 -8.75 -1.69 10.29
N LEU A 473 -7.69 -0.88 10.25
CA LEU A 473 -6.35 -1.33 10.63
C LEU A 473 -5.90 -0.70 11.94
N VAL A 474 -5.34 -1.48 12.85
CA VAL A 474 -4.61 -0.97 14.03
C VAL A 474 -3.29 -0.36 13.57
N GLY A 475 -3.06 0.88 13.97
CA GLY A 475 -1.81 1.61 13.75
C GLY A 475 -1.79 2.92 14.55
N ARG A 476 -0.62 3.55 14.66
CA ARG A 476 -0.43 4.87 15.30
C ARG A 476 -0.79 5.99 14.33
N TYR A 477 -2.08 6.22 14.15
CA TYR A 477 -2.60 7.27 13.26
C TYR A 477 -2.21 8.68 13.70
N ASP A 478 -2.01 8.90 15.00
CA ASP A 478 -1.48 10.14 15.59
C ASP A 478 0.01 10.36 15.24
N ARG A 479 0.72 9.30 14.86
CA ARG A 479 2.11 9.29 14.41
C ARG A 479 2.24 8.61 13.06
N TYR A 480 1.42 9.07 12.13
CA TYR A 480 1.25 8.50 10.80
C TYR A 480 2.57 8.22 10.05
N TRP A 481 3.61 9.04 10.25
CA TRP A 481 4.94 8.87 9.66
C TRP A 481 5.81 7.77 10.31
N GLU A 482 5.50 7.35 11.54
CA GLU A 482 6.29 6.33 12.26
C GLU A 482 5.92 4.90 11.84
N ASP A 483 4.63 4.65 11.58
CA ASP A 483 4.03 3.31 11.42
C ASP A 483 3.87 2.83 9.97
N TRP A 484 4.69 3.37 9.08
CA TRP A 484 4.73 2.99 7.64
C TRP A 484 3.42 3.30 6.91
N LEU A 485 2.46 3.93 7.60
CA LEU A 485 1.13 4.27 7.09
C LEU A 485 1.22 5.19 5.88
N PHE A 486 2.14 6.15 5.92
CA PHE A 486 2.42 7.11 4.85
C PHE A 486 2.86 6.48 3.52
N MET A 487 3.40 5.26 3.54
CA MET A 487 3.75 4.57 2.29
C MET A 487 2.49 4.18 1.49
N PHE A 488 1.32 4.16 2.14
CA PHE A 488 0.06 3.72 1.53
C PHE A 488 -0.81 4.87 1.02
N ASP A 489 -0.77 6.07 1.63
CA ASP A 489 -1.52 7.24 1.13
C ASP A 489 -0.74 8.01 0.05
N ALA A 490 0.02 7.33 -0.82
CA ALA A 490 0.62 7.99 -1.99
C ALA A 490 -0.50 8.50 -2.91
N THR A 491 -1.02 9.68 -2.60
CA THR A 491 -1.87 10.57 -3.38
C THR A 491 -1.32 11.98 -3.16
N PRO A 492 -1.24 12.83 -4.20
CA PRO A 492 -0.80 14.19 -4.05
C PRO A 492 -1.96 15.00 -3.44
N SER A 493 -2.13 14.90 -2.12
CA SER A 493 -2.94 15.91 -1.42
C SER A 493 -2.02 17.00 -0.91
N THR A 494 -2.11 18.13 -1.59
CA THR A 494 -1.80 19.45 -1.04
C THR A 494 -2.39 19.58 0.36
N ALA A 495 -1.64 20.24 1.27
CA ALA A 495 -2.00 20.60 2.64
C ALA A 495 -1.81 19.54 3.74
N ASN A 496 -0.54 19.26 4.09
CA ASN A 496 0.04 19.63 5.40
C ASN A 496 1.44 19.00 5.56
N SER A 497 2.39 19.48 4.77
CA SER A 497 3.83 19.27 4.97
C SER A 497 4.38 20.04 6.19
N LYS A 498 3.56 20.32 7.22
CA LYS A 498 4.02 21.00 8.44
C LYS A 498 4.86 20.08 9.34
N ALA A 499 4.92 18.78 9.06
CA ALA A 499 5.76 17.84 9.81
C ALA A 499 7.26 17.89 9.43
N CYS A 500 7.69 18.78 8.54
CA CYS A 500 9.10 19.17 8.36
C CYS A 500 9.40 20.57 8.93
N ILE A 501 8.58 21.07 9.86
CA ILE A 501 8.88 22.26 10.66
C ILE A 501 8.80 21.89 12.14
N VAL A 502 9.65 20.98 12.59
CA VAL A 502 9.96 20.82 14.03
C VAL A 502 11.46 20.60 14.19
N ALA A 503 12.23 21.57 13.72
CA ALA A 503 13.60 21.83 14.15
C ALA A 503 13.97 23.27 13.79
N LEU A 504 13.18 24.24 14.25
CA LEU A 504 13.53 25.66 14.34
C LEU A 504 12.45 26.33 15.18
N HIS A 505 12.49 26.08 16.49
CA HIS A 505 11.98 27.06 17.44
C HIS A 505 13.01 28.20 17.48
N ILE A 506 12.84 29.19 16.62
CA ILE A 506 13.27 30.56 16.91
C ILE A 506 12.00 31.38 16.91
N THR A 507 11.60 31.79 18.11
CA THR A 507 10.47 32.68 18.33
C THR A 507 10.74 34.04 17.69
N PHE A 508 9.69 34.62 17.11
CA PHE A 508 9.69 35.91 16.40
C PHE A 508 9.88 37.13 17.34
N GLU A 509 10.47 36.93 18.52
CA GLU A 509 10.81 37.98 19.49
C GLU A 509 12.32 38.25 19.62
N ASP A 510 13.19 37.43 19.00
CA ASP A 510 14.66 37.61 19.07
C ASP A 510 15.26 38.43 17.90
N ILE A 511 14.44 38.96 16.98
CA ILE A 511 14.88 39.75 15.80
C ILE A 511 14.83 41.27 16.05
N LEU A 512 14.90 41.72 17.32
CA LEU A 512 14.95 43.16 17.64
C LEU A 512 16.14 43.60 18.50
N TYR A 513 17.17 42.76 18.70
CA TYR A 513 18.33 43.15 19.51
C TYR A 513 19.71 43.14 18.84
N HIS A 514 19.84 42.78 17.56
CA HIS A 514 21.11 42.91 16.83
C HIS A 514 20.93 43.41 15.39
N LEU A 515 20.32 44.58 15.25
CA LEU A 515 20.61 45.48 14.14
C LEU A 515 21.64 46.49 14.62
N PHE A 516 22.93 46.18 14.49
CA PHE A 516 24.01 47.14 14.27
C PHE A 516 25.32 46.36 14.11
N ILE A 517 26.09 46.70 13.06
CA ILE A 517 27.50 46.35 12.76
C ILE A 517 27.72 45.32 11.61
N ILE A 518 27.97 45.87 10.40
CA ILE A 518 28.89 45.43 9.31
C ILE A 518 28.46 44.14 8.54
N GLY A 519 28.38 44.04 7.21
CA GLY A 519 29.00 44.74 6.09
C GLY A 519 29.80 43.75 5.22
N ILE A 520 29.31 43.47 4.00
CA ILE A 520 30.01 42.86 2.83
C ILE A 520 30.37 41.36 2.89
N LEU A 521 29.73 40.53 2.03
CA LEU A 521 30.36 39.68 0.98
C LEU A 521 29.34 38.70 0.36
N ASP A 522 29.29 38.71 -0.97
CA ASP A 522 28.73 37.64 -1.83
C ASP A 522 29.40 36.29 -1.54
N PHE A 523 28.63 35.21 -1.41
CA PHE A 523 29.01 33.88 -1.89
C PHE A 523 27.78 32.98 -2.01
N ALA A 524 27.71 32.29 -3.15
CA ALA A 524 26.74 31.24 -3.45
C ALA A 524 26.69 30.18 -2.33
N THR A 525 25.49 29.77 -1.92
CA THR A 525 25.30 28.66 -0.98
C THR A 525 24.27 27.67 -1.50
N SER A 526 24.78 26.50 -1.88
CA SER A 526 24.04 25.23 -1.90
C SER A 526 23.38 24.98 -0.55
N PRO A 527 22.22 24.28 -0.49
CA PRO A 527 21.64 23.87 0.79
C PRO A 527 22.60 22.94 1.55
N PRO A 528 22.68 23.02 2.89
CA PRO A 528 23.61 22.21 3.66
C PRO A 528 23.21 20.73 3.60
N PRO A 529 24.17 19.79 3.60
CA PRO A 529 23.87 18.38 3.72
C PRO A 529 23.34 18.08 5.12
N CYS A 530 22.30 17.24 5.19
CA CYS A 530 21.85 16.64 6.44
C CYS A 530 23.02 15.82 7.00
N THR A 531 23.54 16.23 8.17
CA THR A 531 24.58 15.50 8.89
C THR A 531 24.04 14.13 9.33
N GLU A 532 24.70 13.06 8.90
CA GLU A 532 24.55 11.72 9.44
C GLU A 532 24.98 11.71 10.93
N PRO A 533 24.35 10.91 11.81
CA PRO A 533 24.91 10.63 13.11
C PRO A 533 26.06 9.61 12.97
N ASP A 534 27.23 9.99 13.47
CA ASP A 534 28.43 9.14 13.57
C ASP A 534 28.12 7.78 14.22
N GLU A 535 28.45 6.72 13.50
CA GLU A 535 28.70 5.38 14.04
C GLU A 535 30.11 5.37 14.64
N ASP A 536 30.24 5.31 15.97
CA ASP A 536 31.42 4.67 16.56
C ASP A 536 31.12 3.91 17.87
N THR A 537 31.51 2.64 17.81
CA THR A 537 31.94 1.69 18.84
C THR A 537 31.16 1.54 20.17
N ARG A 538 30.44 0.42 20.25
CA ARG A 538 30.72 -0.57 21.31
C ARG A 538 30.39 -2.00 20.87
N GLY A 539 31.44 -2.79 20.68
CA GLY A 539 31.31 -4.22 20.40
C GLY A 539 30.83 -5.02 21.60
N SER A 540 30.04 -6.06 21.34
CA SER A 540 30.19 -7.35 22.01
C SER A 540 29.59 -8.48 21.16
N THR A 541 30.48 -9.35 20.73
CA THR A 541 30.38 -10.77 20.40
C THR A 541 29.11 -11.52 20.84
N LYS A 542 28.50 -12.25 19.89
CA LYS A 542 27.99 -13.66 19.94
C LYS A 542 27.20 -13.89 18.64
N VAL A 543 27.71 -14.61 17.64
CA VAL A 543 27.69 -16.08 17.53
C VAL A 543 26.36 -16.69 18.00
N LEU A 544 25.34 -16.59 17.15
CA LEU A 544 24.57 -17.70 16.55
C LEU A 544 23.47 -17.13 15.65
#